data_AF-A0A832TH83-F1
#
_entry.id   AF-A0A832TH83-F1
#
_cell.length_a   1.000
_cell.length_b   1.000
_cell.length_c   1.000
_cell.angle_alpha   90.00
_cell.angle_beta   90.00
_cell.angle_gamma   90.00
#
_symmetry.space_group_name_H-M   'P 1'
#
loop_
_entity.id
_entity.type
_entity.pdbx_description
1 polymer ?
#
loop_
_entity_poly.entity_id
_entity_poly.type
_entity_poly.pdbx_seq_one_letter_code
_entity_poly.pdbx_strand_id
1 'polypeptide(L)'
;MKLLGKSKVIKHKAKPEITYPLVRLPQSEVDFAGETVHIFKAEYNGKPVYVISLDEELNCELQVVQPETKSDLESRVEALEKEVYKSSKSENEENKNKKQKWAR
;
A
#
# COMPACT_ATOMS: atom_id res chain seq x y z
N MET A 1 -4.60 -6.53 -1.95
CA MET A 1 -3.51 -7.22 -2.68
C MET A 1 -2.73 -8.13 -1.73
N LYS A 2 -2.30 -9.31 -2.19
CA LYS A 2 -1.53 -10.29 -1.40
C LYS A 2 -0.02 -10.05 -1.62
N LEU A 3 0.76 -9.96 -0.55
CA LEU A 3 2.22 -9.78 -0.63
C LEU A 3 2.88 -11.06 -1.16
N LEU A 4 3.39 -11.03 -2.40
CA LEU A 4 3.99 -12.19 -3.06
C LEU A 4 5.47 -12.43 -2.68
N GLY A 5 6.14 -11.45 -2.06
CA GLY A 5 7.48 -11.65 -1.52
C GLY A 5 8.33 -10.38 -1.47
N LYS A 6 9.57 -10.53 -1.02
CA LYS A 6 10.60 -9.49 -1.04
C LYS A 6 11.75 -9.99 -1.90
N SER A 7 12.14 -9.23 -2.91
CA SER A 7 13.33 -9.53 -3.70
C SER A 7 14.47 -8.60 -3.34
N LYS A 8 15.69 -9.16 -3.32
CA LYS A 8 16.91 -8.41 -3.02
C LYS A 8 17.55 -7.99 -4.33
N VAL A 9 17.74 -6.68 -4.49
CA VAL A 9 18.61 -6.14 -5.55
C VAL A 9 20.05 -6.50 -5.19
N ILE A 10 20.72 -7.27 -6.05
CA ILE A 10 22.13 -7.63 -5.87
C ILE A 10 22.94 -7.13 -7.06
N LYS A 11 24.24 -6.86 -6.84
CA LYS A 11 25.16 -6.48 -7.90
C LYS A 11 25.58 -7.73 -8.68
N HIS A 12 25.37 -7.75 -9.99
CA HIS A 12 25.87 -8.81 -10.86
C HIS A 12 27.09 -8.29 -11.66
N LYS A 13 28.16 -9.09 -11.73
CA LYS A 13 29.35 -8.78 -12.54
C LYS A 13 29.22 -9.48 -13.89
N ALA A 14 28.80 -8.75 -14.92
CA ALA A 14 28.69 -9.32 -16.28
C ALA A 14 29.96 -9.08 -17.14
N LYS A 15 30.88 -8.21 -16.70
CA LYS A 15 32.24 -8.02 -17.23
C LYS A 15 33.15 -7.57 -16.05
N PRO A 16 34.49 -7.71 -16.13
CA PRO A 16 35.39 -7.33 -15.03
C PRO A 16 35.20 -5.88 -14.54
N GLU A 17 34.79 -4.99 -15.44
CA GLU A 17 34.73 -3.54 -15.21
C GLU A 17 33.31 -2.98 -15.11
N ILE A 18 32.26 -3.73 -15.49
CA ILE A 18 30.89 -3.22 -15.51
C ILE A 18 29.98 -4.04 -14.59
N THR A 19 29.44 -3.37 -13.59
CA THR A 19 28.53 -3.93 -12.60
C THR A 19 27.12 -3.44 -12.85
N TYR A 20 26.19 -4.36 -13.07
CA TYR A 20 24.77 -4.03 -13.26
C TYR A 20 23.97 -4.42 -12.01
N PRO A 21 22.94 -3.63 -11.63
CA PRO A 21 21.97 -4.06 -10.66
C PRO A 21 21.13 -5.22 -11.23
N LEU A 22 20.92 -6.26 -10.43
CA LEU A 22 20.08 -7.41 -10.76
C LEU A 22 18.85 -7.42 -9.87
N VAL A 23 17.67 -7.46 -10.49
CA VAL A 23 16.38 -7.70 -9.83
C VAL A 23 16.01 -9.15 -10.06
N ARG A 24 15.80 -9.93 -8.98
CA ARG A 24 15.35 -11.32 -9.09
C ARG A 24 13.83 -11.38 -8.98
N LEU A 25 13.16 -12.05 -9.91
CA LEU A 25 11.73 -12.32 -9.78
C LEU A 25 11.49 -13.53 -8.86
N PRO A 26 10.30 -13.65 -8.25
CA PRO A 26 9.91 -14.85 -7.50
C PRO A 26 9.97 -16.11 -8.36
N GLN A 27 10.17 -17.27 -7.74
CA GLN A 27 10.22 -18.55 -8.45
C GLN A 27 8.89 -18.92 -9.13
N SER A 28 7.76 -18.37 -8.67
CA SER A 28 6.45 -18.53 -9.33
C SER A 28 6.40 -17.94 -10.74
N GLU A 29 7.29 -17.00 -11.05
CA GLU A 29 7.33 -16.29 -12.32
C GLU A 29 8.37 -16.89 -13.29
N VAL A 30 8.78 -18.15 -13.08
CA VAL A 30 9.79 -18.84 -13.90
C VAL A 30 9.37 -18.99 -15.36
N ASP A 31 8.06 -18.98 -15.61
CA ASP A 31 7.47 -19.17 -16.94
C ASP A 31 7.83 -18.04 -17.91
N PHE A 32 8.26 -16.88 -17.41
CA PHE A 32 8.75 -15.76 -18.23
C PHE A 32 10.25 -15.83 -18.55
N ALA A 33 10.93 -16.92 -18.17
CA ALA A 33 12.34 -17.09 -18.48
C ALA A 33 12.58 -17.21 -19.99
N GLY A 34 13.36 -16.28 -20.55
CA GLY A 34 13.64 -16.21 -21.98
C GLY A 34 12.78 -15.20 -22.75
N GLU A 35 11.76 -14.64 -22.11
CA GLU A 35 10.94 -13.57 -22.68
C GLU A 35 11.67 -12.22 -22.69
N THR A 36 11.29 -11.36 -23.64
CA THR A 36 11.79 -9.98 -23.69
C THR A 36 10.92 -9.10 -22.80
N VAL A 37 11.54 -8.45 -21.81
CA VAL A 37 10.86 -7.53 -20.90
C VAL A 37 11.23 -6.09 -21.20
N HIS A 38 10.23 -5.22 -21.13
CA HIS A 38 10.33 -3.78 -21.30
C HIS A 38 10.27 -3.10 -19.93
N ILE A 39 11.23 -2.22 -19.65
CA ILE A 39 11.34 -1.52 -18.38
C ILE A 39 11.01 -0.05 -18.58
N PHE A 40 9.97 0.42 -17.90
CA PHE A 40 9.53 1.81 -17.93
C PHE A 40 9.85 2.49 -16.59
N LYS A 41 10.21 3.77 -16.66
CA LYS A 41 10.36 4.63 -15.48
C LYS A 41 9.10 5.48 -15.34
N ALA A 42 8.44 5.38 -14.19
CA ALA A 42 7.24 6.14 -13.83
C ALA A 42 7.48 6.97 -12.56
N GLU A 43 6.55 7.85 -12.24
CA GLU A 43 6.52 8.60 -10.99
C GLU A 43 5.24 8.27 -10.22
N TYR A 44 5.38 7.97 -8.93
CA TYR A 44 4.26 7.71 -8.03
C TYR A 44 4.50 8.44 -6.71
N ASN A 45 3.57 9.33 -6.34
CA ASN A 45 3.64 10.17 -5.15
C ASN A 45 4.98 10.92 -5.01
N GLY A 46 5.49 11.50 -6.11
CA GLY A 46 6.77 12.22 -6.15
C GLY A 46 8.01 11.33 -6.09
N LYS A 47 7.87 10.01 -6.19
CA LYS A 47 8.98 9.05 -6.14
C LYS A 47 9.09 8.27 -7.46
N PRO A 48 10.31 8.05 -7.96
CA PRO A 48 10.51 7.25 -9.16
C PRO A 48 10.20 5.77 -8.88
N VAL A 49 9.42 5.16 -9.76
CA VAL A 49 9.08 3.74 -9.76
C VAL A 49 9.51 3.12 -11.09
N TYR A 50 9.93 1.87 -11.06
CA TYR A 50 10.26 1.10 -12.26
C TYR A 50 9.18 0.05 -12.48
N VAL A 51 8.64 0.00 -13.69
CA VAL A 51 7.61 -0.95 -14.12
C VAL A 51 8.22 -1.89 -15.13
N ILE A 52 8.04 -3.20 -14.92
CA ILE A 52 8.50 -4.25 -15.83
C ILE A 52 7.27 -4.81 -16.53
N SER A 53 7.28 -4.81 -17.86
CA SER A 53 6.20 -5.29 -18.73
C SER A 53 6.75 -6.31 -19.72
N LEU A 54 5.91 -7.23 -20.19
CA LEU A 54 6.20 -8.07 -21.35
C LEU A 54 5.75 -7.41 -22.65
N ASP A 55 4.77 -6.50 -22.57
CA ASP A 55 4.28 -5.71 -23.69
C ASP A 55 5.17 -4.47 -23.90
N GLU A 56 5.54 -4.23 -25.16
CA GLU A 56 6.34 -3.09 -25.60
C GLU A 56 5.53 -1.80 -25.59
N GLU A 57 4.22 -1.87 -25.89
CA GLU A 57 3.32 -0.71 -26.00
C GLU A 57 2.41 -0.56 -24.78
N LEU A 58 2.98 -0.74 -23.58
CA LEU A 58 2.23 -0.69 -22.34
C LEU A 58 1.61 0.70 -22.09
N ASN A 59 0.33 0.85 -22.46
CA ASN A 59 -0.50 2.03 -22.18
C ASN A 59 -1.53 1.70 -21.09
N CYS A 60 -1.11 1.74 -19.82
CA CYS A 60 -2.03 1.51 -18.71
C CYS A 60 -1.92 2.59 -17.63
N GLU A 61 -3.08 2.98 -17.08
CA GLU A 61 -3.14 3.75 -15.84
C GLU A 61 -2.77 2.85 -14.67
N LEU A 62 -1.60 3.09 -14.07
CA LEU A 62 -1.10 2.32 -12.93
C LEU A 62 -1.93 2.63 -11.68
N GLN A 63 -3.02 1.89 -11.47
CA GLN A 63 -3.70 1.86 -10.18
C GLN A 63 -2.90 1.00 -9.21
N VAL A 64 -2.07 1.65 -8.39
CA VAL A 64 -1.38 0.98 -7.29
C VAL A 64 -2.42 0.63 -6.23
N VAL A 65 -2.94 -0.60 -6.24
CA VAL A 65 -3.78 -1.12 -5.14
C VAL A 65 -2.86 -1.51 -3.98
N GLN A 66 -2.24 -0.53 -3.31
CA GLN A 66 -1.56 -0.83 -2.06
C GLN A 66 -2.57 -1.54 -1.15
N PRO A 67 -2.21 -2.66 -0.48
CA PRO A 67 -3.03 -3.10 0.63
C PRO A 67 -3.07 -1.92 1.60
N GLU A 68 -4.27 -1.40 1.84
CA GLU A 68 -4.52 -0.35 2.83
C GLU A 68 -4.11 -0.90 4.19
N THR A 69 -2.82 -0.91 4.50
CA THR A 69 -2.40 -0.69 5.88
C THR A 69 -2.93 0.69 6.17
N LYS A 70 -4.11 0.75 6.80
CA LYS A 70 -4.70 1.98 7.31
C LYS A 70 -3.56 2.85 7.78
N SER A 71 -3.39 3.99 7.14
CA SER A 71 -2.31 4.90 7.52
C SER A 71 -2.41 5.14 9.02
N ASP A 72 -1.28 5.38 9.70
CA ASP A 72 -1.29 5.72 11.13
C ASP A 72 -2.33 6.82 11.43
N LEU A 73 -2.48 7.76 10.48
CA LEU A 73 -3.47 8.82 10.51
C LEU A 73 -4.92 8.30 10.44
N GLU A 74 -5.26 7.44 9.49
CA GLU A 74 -6.62 6.85 9.40
C GLU A 74 -6.97 6.03 10.65
N SER A 75 -6.01 5.31 11.21
CA SER A 75 -6.21 4.53 12.44
C SER A 75 -6.46 5.45 13.65
N ARG A 76 -5.75 6.58 13.72
CA ARG A 76 -5.92 7.59 14.78
C ARG A 76 -7.23 8.35 14.65
N VAL A 77 -7.66 8.65 13.42
CA VAL A 77 -8.96 9.28 13.17
C VAL A 77 -10.09 8.34 13.58
N GLU A 78 -10.03 7.06 13.20
CA GLU A 78 -11.03 6.07 13.61
C GLU A 78 -11.11 5.90 15.13
N ALA A 79 -9.96 5.96 15.83
CA ALA A 79 -9.93 5.91 17.29
C ALA A 79 -10.61 7.15 17.92
N LEU A 80 -10.34 8.35 17.40
CA LEU A 80 -10.97 9.59 17.85
C LEU A 80 -12.48 9.61 17.59
N GLU A 81 -12.92 9.15 16.41
CA GLU A 81 -14.35 9.07 16.07
C GLU A 81 -15.10 8.15 17.06
N LYS A 82 -14.51 7.01 17.42
CA LYS A 82 -15.09 6.09 18.42
C LYS A 82 -15.15 6.71 19.82
N GLU A 83 -14.17 7.53 20.19
CA GLU A 83 -14.14 8.20 21.49
C GLU A 83 -15.22 9.30 21.57
N VAL A 84 -15.35 10.11 20.53
CA VAL A 84 -16.38 11.16 20.41
C VAL A 84 -17.80 10.56 20.39
N TYR A 85 -17.98 9.42 19.72
CA TYR A 85 -19.27 8.73 19.73
C TYR A 85 -19.63 8.19 21.12
N LYS A 86 -18.66 7.71 21.89
CA LYS A 86 -18.90 7.24 23.27
C LYS A 86 -19.28 8.39 24.20
N SER A 87 -18.55 9.51 24.16
CA SER A 87 -18.81 10.67 25.03
C SER A 87 -20.19 11.29 24.75
N SER A 88 -20.53 11.48 23.48
CA SER A 88 -21.86 12.00 23.08
C SER A 88 -23.02 11.07 23.46
N LYS A 89 -22.79 9.75 23.45
CA LYS A 89 -23.79 8.78 23.90
C LYS A 89 -23.99 8.83 25.42
N SER A 90 -22.90 8.95 26.19
CA SER A 90 -22.99 9.09 27.65
C SER A 90 -23.67 10.38 28.09
N GLU A 91 -23.41 11.52 27.43
CA GLU A 91 -24.07 12.79 27.75
C GLU A 91 -25.58 12.74 27.49
N ASN A 92 -26.00 12.05 26.43
CA ASN A 92 -27.43 11.87 26.11
C ASN A 92 -28.14 10.98 27.12
N GLU A 93 -27.51 9.90 27.59
CA GLU A 93 -28.09 9.04 28.64
C GLU A 93 -28.18 9.77 29.98
N GLU A 94 -27.18 10.57 30.32
CA GLU A 94 -27.14 11.34 31.57
C GLU A 94 -28.21 12.46 31.59
N ASN A 95 -28.40 13.16 30.46
CA ASN A 95 -29.45 14.17 30.31
C ASN A 95 -30.87 13.58 30.35
N LYS A 96 -31.05 12.36 29.83
CA LYS A 96 -32.35 11.66 29.87
C LYS A 96 -32.70 11.23 31.29
N ASN A 97 -31.72 10.74 32.05
CA ASN A 97 -31.88 10.38 33.46
C ASN A 97 -32.17 11.60 34.36
N LYS A 98 -31.52 12.75 34.10
CA LYS A 98 -31.84 14.00 34.82
C LYS A 98 -33.27 14.46 34.56
N LYS A 99 -33.76 14.42 33.33
CA LYS A 99 -35.16 14.81 33.02
C LYS A 99 -36.21 13.92 33.69
N GLN A 100 -35.97 12.61 33.82
CA GLN A 100 -36.89 11.69 34.50
C GLN A 100 -36.93 11.89 36.03
N LYS A 101 -35.83 12.33 36.65
CA LYS A 101 -35.78 12.59 38.10
C LYS A 101 -36.57 13.83 38.54
N TRP A 102 -36.81 14.78 37.65
CA TRP A 102 -37.51 16.04 37.96
C TRP A 102 -38.99 16.02 37.59
N ALA A 103 -39.47 14.93 36.97
CA ALA A 103 -40.87 14.73 36.58
C ALA A 103 -41.65 13.83 37.55
N ARG A 104 -41.07 13.51 38.71
CA ARG A 104 -41.70 12.86 39.87
C ARG A 104 -41.72 13.82 41.04
#